data_AF-A0A1C0U0E6-F1
#
_entry.id   AF-A0A1C0U0E6-F1
#
_cell.length_a   1.000
_cell.length_b   1.000
_cell.length_c   1.000
_cell.angle_alpha   90.00
_cell.angle_beta   90.00
_cell.angle_gamma   90.00
#
_symmetry.space_group_name_H-M   'P 1'
#
loop_
_entity.id
_entity.type
_entity.pdbx_description
1 polymer ?
#
loop_
_entity_poly.entity_id
_entity_poly.type
_entity_poly.pdbx_seq_one_letter_code
_entity_poly.pdbx_strand_id
1 'polypeptide(L)'
;MPEEKDFRDYILVLPIPNMPPVYVYLSKPPVKLLEVDLYRNFAGRPRNGTHADHMPSAAAVRAYFKRLYPLLDEREFKELSEGVASIIIPAEVHQKFSATYGGRNTSTQIEQDSKNLRSALDRDFDAIKPVLKEYGATEAQLEDTRAKMHKLNQEQGLYK
;
A
#
# COMPACT_ATOMS: atom_id res chain seq x y z
N MET A 1 6.20 18.82 -16.87
CA MET A 1 5.00 19.11 -16.06
C MET A 1 5.44 19.20 -14.62
N PRO A 2 5.03 20.20 -13.82
CA PRO A 2 5.34 20.19 -12.39
C PRO A 2 4.73 18.93 -11.79
N GLU A 3 5.57 18.07 -11.23
CA GLU A 3 5.16 16.85 -10.54
C GLU A 3 4.26 17.23 -9.36
N GLU A 4 3.26 16.40 -9.08
CA GLU A 4 2.37 16.54 -7.93
C GLU A 4 3.22 16.48 -6.66
N LYS A 5 3.63 17.65 -6.15
CA LYS A 5 4.45 17.71 -4.93
C LYS A 5 3.58 17.22 -3.77
N ASP A 6 4.15 16.32 -2.97
CA ASP A 6 3.55 15.74 -1.75
C ASP A 6 3.24 16.77 -0.64
N PHE A 7 3.54 18.03 -0.92
CA PHE A 7 3.24 19.18 -0.09
C PHE A 7 2.85 20.38 -0.96
N ARG A 8 2.12 21.31 -0.36
CA ARG A 8 1.89 22.64 -0.91
C ARG A 8 2.47 23.67 0.04
N ASP A 9 3.28 24.57 -0.48
CA ASP A 9 3.80 25.68 0.29
C ASP A 9 3.33 27.02 -0.27
N TYR A 10 3.13 27.96 0.65
CA TYR A 10 2.61 29.28 0.36
C TYR A 10 3.37 30.29 1.20
N ILE A 11 3.63 31.45 0.61
CA ILE A 11 3.94 32.66 1.37
C ILE A 11 2.65 33.46 1.41
N LEU A 12 1.99 33.48 2.57
CA LEU A 12 0.79 34.28 2.79
C LEU A 12 1.21 35.72 3.09
N VAL A 13 0.92 36.63 2.17
CA VAL A 13 1.01 38.08 2.39
C VAL A 13 -0.38 38.55 2.77
N LEU A 14 -0.59 38.88 4.03
CA LEU A 14 -1.91 39.25 4.56
C LEU A 14 -2.10 40.78 4.50
N PRO A 15 -3.29 41.28 4.16
CA PRO A 15 -3.57 42.72 4.10
C PRO A 15 -3.79 43.32 5.50
N ILE A 16 -2.94 42.95 6.46
CA ILE A 16 -2.95 43.42 7.83
C ILE A 16 -1.71 44.29 8.03
N PRO A 17 -1.86 45.58 8.40
CA PRO A 17 -0.72 46.46 8.62
C PRO A 17 0.31 45.86 9.58
N ASN A 18 1.59 45.97 9.23
CA ASN A 18 2.74 45.47 10.02
C ASN A 18 2.77 43.95 10.27
N MET A 19 1.97 43.15 9.55
CA MET A 19 2.09 41.69 9.60
C MET A 19 3.15 41.21 8.60
N PRO A 20 4.24 40.54 9.05
CA PRO A 20 5.20 39.97 8.12
C PRO A 20 4.58 38.82 7.31
N PRO A 21 5.09 38.53 6.10
CA PRO A 21 4.66 37.37 5.34
C PRO A 21 4.81 36.07 6.15
N VAL A 22 3.81 35.19 6.07
CA VAL A 22 3.80 33.90 6.77
C VAL A 22 4.11 32.78 5.78
N TYR A 23 5.17 32.02 6.04
CA TYR A 23 5.41 30.78 5.31
C TYR A 23 4.51 29.66 5.85
N VAL A 24 3.72 29.05 4.98
CA VAL A 24 2.83 27.92 5.30
C VAL A 24 3.26 26.72 4.49
N TYR A 25 3.43 25.58 5.17
CA TYR A 25 3.74 24.29 4.58
C TYR A 25 2.61 23.30 4.91
N LEU A 26 1.95 22.78 3.89
CA LEU A 26 0.88 21.79 4.00
C LEU A 26 1.38 20.46 3.45
N SER A 27 1.52 19.44 4.30
CA SER A 27 1.85 18.07 3.89
C SER A 27 0.72 17.10 4.22
N LYS A 28 0.69 15.96 3.52
CA LYS A 28 -0.22 14.87 3.88
C LYS A 28 0.18 14.30 5.25
N PRO A 29 -0.78 13.90 6.11
CA PRO A 29 -0.46 13.33 7.40
C PRO A 29 0.32 12.01 7.24
N PRO A 30 1.21 11.67 8.18
CA PRO A 30 1.89 10.38 8.19
C PRO A 30 0.91 9.21 8.13
N VAL A 31 1.39 8.07 7.63
CA VAL A 31 0.65 6.81 7.72
C VAL A 31 0.58 6.30 9.16
N LYS A 32 -0.47 5.54 9.47
CA LYS A 32 -0.67 4.91 10.79
C LYS A 32 -0.43 3.41 10.71
N LEU A 33 0.06 2.81 11.79
CA LEU A 33 0.21 1.35 11.88
C LEU A 33 -1.15 0.65 11.65
N LEU A 34 -1.14 -0.45 10.88
CA LEU A 34 -2.32 -1.19 10.42
C LEU A 34 -3.29 -0.39 9.55
N GLU A 35 -2.91 0.81 9.11
CA GLU A 35 -3.72 1.54 8.14
C GLU A 35 -3.78 0.75 6.83
N VAL A 36 -5.00 0.63 6.31
CA VAL A 36 -5.29 -0.08 5.06
C VAL A 36 -5.91 0.90 4.08
N ASP A 37 -5.36 0.92 2.87
CA ASP A 37 -5.88 1.65 1.74
C ASP A 37 -5.30 1.06 0.44
N LEU A 38 -5.69 1.56 -0.72
CA LEU A 38 -5.00 1.26 -1.97
C LEU A 38 -3.58 1.85 -1.91
N TYR A 39 -2.60 1.15 -2.49
CA TYR A 39 -1.19 1.59 -2.42
C TYR A 39 -1.01 3.04 -2.89
N ARG A 40 -1.64 3.41 -4.01
CA ARG A 40 -1.61 4.79 -4.55
C ARG A 40 -2.03 5.86 -3.55
N ASN A 41 -2.94 5.54 -2.63
CA ASN A 41 -3.46 6.50 -1.65
C ASN A 41 -2.45 6.81 -0.54
N PHE A 42 -1.38 6.01 -0.43
CA PHE A 42 -0.26 6.31 0.46
C PHE A 42 0.83 7.18 -0.19
N ALA A 43 0.73 7.50 -1.48
CA ALA A 43 1.69 8.37 -2.16
C ALA A 43 1.78 9.74 -1.44
N GLY A 44 3.01 10.15 -1.14
CA GLY A 44 3.31 11.41 -0.47
C GLY A 44 3.06 11.47 1.03
N ARG A 45 2.68 10.37 1.67
CA ARG A 45 2.50 10.31 3.11
C ARG A 45 3.80 9.88 3.80
N PRO A 46 4.29 10.63 4.82
CA PRO A 46 5.47 10.23 5.58
C PRO A 46 5.32 8.83 6.18
N ARG A 47 6.38 8.03 6.06
CA ARG A 47 6.39 6.60 6.44
C ARG A 47 6.78 6.33 7.89
N ASN A 48 7.57 7.21 8.51
CA ASN A 48 7.93 7.15 9.94
C ASN A 48 8.34 5.73 10.44
N GLY A 49 9.23 5.05 9.72
CA GLY A 49 9.71 3.72 10.10
C GLY A 49 8.77 2.55 9.74
N THR A 50 7.72 2.80 8.97
CA THR A 50 6.79 1.79 8.44
C THR A 50 6.91 1.66 6.93
N HIS A 51 6.38 0.58 6.36
CA HIS A 51 6.25 0.39 4.92
C HIS A 51 4.79 0.03 4.57
N ALA A 52 4.40 0.32 3.33
CA ALA A 52 3.20 -0.28 2.73
C ALA A 52 3.58 -1.63 2.11
N ASP A 53 2.86 -2.67 2.51
CA ASP A 53 2.97 -4.01 1.94
C ASP A 53 1.71 -4.33 1.15
N HIS A 54 1.87 -4.75 -0.11
CA HIS A 54 0.76 -5.08 -1.00
C HIS A 54 0.28 -6.50 -0.69
N MET A 55 -1.02 -6.68 -0.44
CA MET A 55 -1.58 -8.03 -0.26
C MET A 55 -2.85 -8.18 -1.12
N PRO A 56 -2.85 -9.08 -2.11
CA PRO A 56 -1.74 -9.94 -2.50
C PRO A 56 -0.57 -9.15 -3.12
N SER A 57 0.61 -9.79 -3.25
CA SER A 57 1.78 -9.14 -3.83
C SER A 57 1.51 -8.45 -5.18
N ALA A 58 2.12 -7.28 -5.39
CA ALA A 58 2.03 -6.55 -6.66
C ALA A 58 2.45 -7.41 -7.87
N ALA A 59 3.43 -8.30 -7.69
CA ALA A 59 3.88 -9.23 -8.72
C ALA A 59 2.80 -10.25 -9.13
N ALA A 60 2.05 -10.80 -8.16
CA ALA A 60 0.95 -11.72 -8.43
C ALA A 60 -0.21 -11.03 -9.16
N VAL A 61 -0.54 -9.81 -8.76
CA VAL A 61 -1.58 -9.00 -9.43
C VAL A 61 -1.17 -8.65 -10.86
N ARG A 62 0.09 -8.29 -11.06
CA ARG A 62 0.64 -8.06 -12.40
C ARG A 62 0.60 -9.31 -13.27
N ALA A 63 0.96 -10.47 -12.73
CA ALA A 63 0.86 -11.75 -13.44
C ALA A 63 -0.61 -12.10 -13.80
N TYR A 64 -1.56 -11.81 -12.91
CA TYR A 64 -2.99 -11.98 -13.15
C TYR A 64 -3.45 -11.13 -14.34
N PHE A 65 -3.12 -9.84 -14.35
CA PHE A 65 -3.52 -8.94 -15.44
C PHE A 65 -2.81 -9.24 -16.76
N LYS A 66 -1.53 -9.64 -16.73
CA LYS A 66 -0.82 -10.08 -17.94
C LYS A 66 -1.53 -11.24 -18.65
N ARG A 67 -2.16 -12.15 -17.90
CA ARG A 67 -2.94 -13.27 -18.46
C ARG A 67 -4.27 -12.80 -19.07
N LEU A 68 -4.92 -11.80 -18.47
CA LEU A 68 -6.21 -11.30 -18.95
C LEU A 68 -6.07 -10.31 -20.11
N TYR A 69 -5.05 -9.47 -20.07
CA TYR A 69 -4.84 -8.36 -21.00
C TYR A 69 -3.36 -8.33 -21.43
N PRO A 70 -2.95 -9.25 -22.33
CA PRO A 70 -1.54 -9.39 -22.73
C PRO A 70 -0.99 -8.19 -23.53
N LEU A 71 -1.86 -7.27 -23.96
CA LEU A 71 -1.49 -6.08 -24.73
C LEU A 71 -1.27 -4.83 -23.87
N LEU A 72 -1.54 -4.89 -22.55
CA LEU A 72 -1.27 -3.74 -21.68
C LEU A 72 0.23 -3.45 -21.63
N ASP A 73 0.56 -2.16 -21.53
CA ASP A 73 1.92 -1.70 -21.39
C ASP A 73 2.41 -1.74 -19.92
N GLU A 74 3.70 -1.48 -19.74
CA GLU A 74 4.34 -1.49 -18.42
C GLU A 74 3.78 -0.45 -17.45
N ARG A 75 3.31 0.69 -17.97
CA ARG A 75 2.71 1.76 -17.16
C ARG A 75 1.31 1.36 -16.72
N GLU A 76 0.50 0.78 -17.59
CA GLU A 76 -0.82 0.27 -17.25
C GLU A 76 -0.74 -0.84 -16.19
N PHE A 77 0.24 -1.75 -16.31
CA PHE A 77 0.48 -2.75 -15.25
C PHE A 77 0.89 -2.13 -13.92
N LYS A 78 1.65 -1.03 -13.94
CA LYS A 78 2.03 -0.30 -12.74
C LYS A 78 0.79 0.32 -12.09
N GLU A 79 -0.03 1.02 -12.85
CA GLU A 79 -1.27 1.65 -12.35
C GLU A 79 -2.23 0.62 -11.73
N LEU A 80 -2.38 -0.55 -12.37
CA LEU A 80 -3.18 -1.66 -11.83
C LEU A 80 -2.59 -2.21 -10.52
N SER A 81 -1.26 -2.31 -10.42
CA SER A 81 -0.59 -2.78 -9.20
C SER A 81 -0.68 -1.78 -8.05
N GLU A 82 -0.69 -0.47 -8.34
CA GLU A 82 -0.91 0.58 -7.35
C GLU A 82 -2.36 0.66 -6.85
N GLY A 83 -3.29 0.03 -7.59
CA GLY A 83 -4.69 -0.17 -7.21
C GLY A 83 -4.92 -1.35 -6.26
N VAL A 84 -3.88 -2.00 -5.74
CA VAL A 84 -4.03 -3.15 -4.83
C VAL A 84 -4.08 -2.67 -3.38
N ALA A 85 -4.90 -3.32 -2.55
CA ALA A 85 -4.92 -3.08 -1.12
C ALA A 85 -3.52 -3.26 -0.52
N SER A 86 -3.14 -2.32 0.35
CA SER A 86 -1.88 -2.34 1.07
C SER A 86 -2.11 -2.04 2.54
N ILE A 87 -1.30 -2.67 3.38
CA ILE A 87 -1.29 -2.47 4.83
C ILE A 87 -0.01 -1.75 5.24
N ILE A 88 -0.12 -0.82 6.18
CA ILE A 88 1.02 -0.16 6.81
C ILE A 88 1.53 -0.99 7.98
N ILE A 89 2.76 -1.48 7.86
CA ILE A 89 3.42 -2.34 8.86
C ILE A 89 4.81 -1.81 9.20
N PRO A 90 5.40 -2.18 10.35
CA PRO A 90 6.76 -1.76 10.68
C PRO A 90 7.73 -2.20 9.59
N ALA A 91 8.71 -1.36 9.24
CA ALA A 91 9.65 -1.64 8.16
C ALA A 91 10.38 -2.97 8.39
N GLU A 92 10.73 -3.28 9.64
CA GLU A 92 11.35 -4.54 10.04
C GLU A 92 10.44 -5.75 9.78
N VAL A 93 9.14 -5.63 10.04
CA VAL A 93 8.17 -6.71 9.78
C VAL A 93 8.10 -7.01 8.29
N HIS A 94 7.97 -5.95 7.47
CA HIS A 94 7.98 -6.08 6.01
C HIS A 94 9.29 -6.73 5.52
N GLN A 95 10.42 -6.24 6.01
CA GLN A 95 11.75 -6.65 5.56
C GLN A 95 12.15 -8.06 5.95
N LYS A 96 11.64 -8.60 7.06
CA LYS A 96 12.07 -9.90 7.59
C LYS A 96 11.03 -11.01 7.40
N PHE A 97 9.74 -10.67 7.43
CA PHE A 97 8.67 -11.68 7.54
C PHE A 97 7.71 -11.69 6.37
N SER A 98 7.52 -10.57 5.66
CA SER A 98 6.63 -10.57 4.48
C SER A 98 7.18 -11.48 3.39
N ALA A 99 6.42 -12.50 2.98
CA ALA A 99 6.83 -13.47 1.97
C ALA A 99 7.17 -12.82 0.61
N THR A 100 6.71 -11.59 0.40
CA THR A 100 6.78 -10.87 -0.87
C THR A 100 8.01 -9.95 -0.98
N TYR A 101 8.72 -9.71 0.13
CA TYR A 101 9.81 -8.73 0.19
C TYR A 101 11.17 -9.27 -0.28
N GLY A 102 11.91 -8.42 -1.00
CA GLY A 102 13.35 -8.62 -1.26
C GLY A 102 13.69 -9.87 -2.06
N GLY A 103 12.84 -10.27 -3.01
CA GLY A 103 13.09 -11.41 -3.89
C GLY A 103 12.68 -12.78 -3.31
N ARG A 104 12.09 -12.83 -2.12
CA ARG A 104 11.51 -14.06 -1.54
C ARG A 104 10.28 -14.56 -2.30
N ASN A 105 9.63 -13.69 -3.07
CA ASN A 105 8.52 -14.05 -3.93
C ASN A 105 9.01 -14.78 -5.19
N THR A 106 9.01 -16.11 -5.16
CA THR A 106 9.49 -16.93 -6.28
C THR A 106 8.52 -16.87 -7.47
N SER A 107 9.03 -17.05 -8.70
CA SER A 107 8.19 -17.07 -9.91
C SER A 107 7.06 -18.10 -9.83
N THR A 108 7.32 -19.27 -9.24
CA THR A 108 6.32 -20.32 -9.02
C THR A 108 5.21 -19.84 -8.09
N GLN A 109 5.55 -19.19 -6.99
CA GLN A 109 4.58 -18.62 -6.06
C GLN A 109 3.76 -17.51 -6.73
N ILE A 110 4.41 -16.60 -7.45
CA ILE A 110 3.75 -15.52 -8.21
C ILE A 110 2.73 -16.10 -9.19
N GLU A 111 3.10 -17.14 -9.94
CA GLU A 111 2.19 -17.77 -10.89
C GLU A 111 0.99 -18.43 -10.19
N GLN A 112 1.22 -19.13 -9.08
CA GLN A 112 0.16 -19.74 -8.27
C GLN A 112 -0.78 -18.68 -7.69
N ASP A 113 -0.23 -17.64 -7.07
CA ASP A 113 -0.99 -16.54 -6.47
C ASP A 113 -1.82 -15.79 -7.51
N SER A 114 -1.27 -15.60 -8.70
CA SER A 114 -1.99 -14.96 -9.81
C SER A 114 -3.25 -15.71 -10.23
N LYS A 115 -3.39 -16.99 -9.89
CA LYS A 115 -4.57 -17.81 -10.20
C LYS A 115 -5.67 -17.66 -9.13
N ASN A 116 -5.31 -17.23 -7.93
CA ASN A 116 -6.26 -16.98 -6.84
C ASN A 116 -5.74 -15.86 -5.91
N LEU A 117 -6.02 -14.62 -6.31
CA LEU A 117 -5.58 -13.41 -5.60
C LEU A 117 -6.17 -13.30 -4.19
N ARG A 118 -7.36 -13.88 -3.95
CA ARG A 118 -8.01 -13.88 -2.64
C ARG A 118 -7.23 -14.73 -1.64
N SER A 119 -6.93 -15.98 -2.01
CA SER A 119 -6.13 -16.87 -1.17
C SER A 119 -4.68 -16.39 -1.02
N ALA A 120 -4.13 -15.72 -2.04
CA ALA A 120 -2.81 -15.10 -1.95
C ALA A 120 -2.76 -14.00 -0.89
N LEU A 121 -3.80 -13.15 -0.77
CA LEU A 121 -3.88 -12.17 0.31
C LEU A 121 -3.85 -12.85 1.68
N ASP A 122 -4.69 -13.87 1.88
CA ASP A 122 -4.77 -14.55 3.18
C ASP A 122 -3.41 -15.14 3.58
N ARG A 123 -2.72 -15.77 2.63
CA ARG A 123 -1.37 -16.33 2.83
C ARG A 123 -0.33 -15.25 3.15
N ASP A 124 -0.32 -14.14 2.41
CA ASP A 124 0.60 -13.02 2.64
C ASP A 124 0.35 -12.38 4.02
N PHE A 125 -0.92 -12.23 4.41
CA PHE A 125 -1.31 -11.67 5.71
C PHE A 125 -0.97 -12.63 6.87
N ASP A 126 -1.26 -13.92 6.72
CA ASP A 126 -0.97 -14.95 7.72
C ASP A 126 0.52 -15.05 8.03
N ALA A 127 1.39 -14.80 7.04
CA ALA A 127 2.85 -14.79 7.23
C ALA A 127 3.32 -13.71 8.22
N ILE A 128 2.65 -12.55 8.28
CA ILE A 128 3.05 -11.43 9.14
C ILE A 128 2.20 -11.29 10.41
N LYS A 129 0.99 -11.87 10.42
CA LYS A 129 0.02 -11.74 11.51
C LYS A 129 0.60 -12.09 12.90
N PRO A 130 1.36 -13.19 13.10
CA PRO A 130 1.92 -13.51 14.40
C PRO A 130 2.86 -12.42 14.91
N VAL A 131 3.71 -11.89 14.04
CA VAL A 131 4.69 -10.86 14.41
C VAL A 131 4.00 -9.53 14.68
N LEU A 132 2.95 -9.17 13.95
CA LEU A 132 2.18 -7.95 14.23
C LEU A 132 1.56 -7.95 15.64
N LYS A 133 1.24 -9.12 16.21
CA LYS A 133 0.79 -9.21 17.60
C LYS A 133 1.88 -8.84 18.60
N GLU A 134 3.13 -9.15 18.31
CA GLU A 134 4.28 -8.74 19.13
C GLU A 134 4.46 -7.21 19.13
N TYR A 135 3.97 -6.55 18.07
CA TYR A 135 3.89 -5.09 17.97
C TYR A 135 2.61 -4.49 18.60
N GLY A 136 1.84 -5.28 19.36
CA GLY A 136 0.68 -4.83 20.10
C GLY A 136 -0.64 -4.84 19.34
N ALA A 137 -0.68 -5.41 18.12
CA ALA A 137 -1.93 -5.58 17.39
C ALA A 137 -2.80 -6.64 18.04
N THR A 138 -4.07 -6.31 18.30
CA THR A 138 -5.06 -7.28 18.77
C THR A 138 -5.56 -8.17 17.62
N GLU A 139 -6.07 -9.36 17.96
CA GLU A 139 -6.70 -10.25 16.96
C GLU A 139 -7.83 -9.54 16.21
N ALA A 140 -8.70 -8.82 16.93
CA ALA A 140 -9.81 -8.09 16.32
C ALA A 140 -9.32 -7.03 15.31
N GLN A 141 -8.30 -6.23 15.66
CA GLN A 141 -7.72 -5.26 14.74
C GLN A 141 -7.14 -5.92 13.48
N LEU A 142 -6.48 -7.07 13.62
CA LEU A 142 -5.89 -7.80 12.50
C LEU A 142 -6.97 -8.38 11.58
N GLU A 143 -8.04 -8.93 12.12
CA GLU A 143 -9.15 -9.44 11.32
C GLU A 143 -9.95 -8.33 10.65
N ASP A 144 -10.19 -7.21 11.32
CA ASP A 144 -10.81 -6.02 10.71
C ASP A 144 -9.95 -5.46 9.57
N THR A 145 -8.63 -5.45 9.77
CA THR A 145 -7.64 -5.04 8.76
C THR A 145 -7.71 -5.97 7.55
N ARG A 146 -7.67 -7.30 7.76
CA ARG A 146 -7.79 -8.30 6.69
C ARG A 146 -9.11 -8.17 5.93
N ALA A 147 -10.23 -8.02 6.65
CA ALA A 147 -11.55 -7.83 6.06
C ALA A 147 -11.62 -6.57 5.19
N LYS A 148 -11.02 -5.47 5.66
CA LYS A 148 -10.93 -4.22 4.89
C LYS A 148 -10.09 -4.39 3.61
N MET A 149 -8.96 -5.10 3.67
CA MET A 149 -8.17 -5.37 2.46
C MET A 149 -8.95 -6.23 1.44
N HIS A 150 -9.66 -7.26 1.92
CA HIS A 150 -10.54 -8.06 1.07
C HIS A 150 -11.63 -7.22 0.41
N LYS A 151 -12.27 -6.32 1.16
CA LYS A 151 -13.27 -5.39 0.61
C LYS A 151 -12.69 -4.52 -0.50
N LEU A 152 -11.54 -3.88 -0.27
CA LEU A 152 -10.89 -3.04 -1.27
C LEU A 152 -10.55 -3.83 -2.53
N ASN A 153 -9.94 -5.00 -2.41
CA ASN A 153 -9.58 -5.82 -3.57
C ASN A 153 -10.82 -6.34 -4.33
N GLN A 154 -11.93 -6.61 -3.64
CA GLN A 154 -13.21 -6.93 -4.27
C GLN A 154 -13.73 -5.73 -5.08
N GLU A 155 -13.70 -4.51 -4.52
CA GLU A 155 -14.11 -3.27 -5.19
C GLU A 155 -13.24 -2.93 -6.40
N GLN A 156 -11.96 -3.32 -6.38
CA GLN A 156 -11.03 -3.21 -7.52
C GLN A 156 -11.20 -4.36 -8.53
N GLY A 157 -12.12 -5.30 -8.31
CA GLY A 157 -12.41 -6.41 -9.23
C GLY A 157 -11.33 -7.50 -9.27
N LEU A 158 -10.47 -7.59 -8.25
CA LEU A 158 -9.40 -8.59 -8.18
C LEU A 158 -9.89 -9.98 -7.80
N TYR A 159 -11.05 -10.07 -7.16
CA TYR A 159 -11.68 -11.34 -6.79
C TYR A 159 -12.77 -11.66 -7.81
N LYS A 160 -12.48 -12.65 -8.65
CA LYS A 160 -13.43 -13.25 -9.59
C LYS A 160 -13.75 -14.67 -9.14
#